data_AF-A0A929DC02-F1
#
_entry.id   AF-A0A929DC02-F1
#
_cell.length_a   1.000
_cell.length_b   1.000
_cell.length_c   1.000
_cell.angle_alpha   90.00
_cell.angle_beta   90.00
_cell.angle_gamma   90.00
#
_symmetry.space_group_name_H-M   'P 1'
#
loop_
_entity.id
_entity.type
_entity.pdbx_description
1 polymer ?
#
loop_
_entity_poly.entity_id
_entity_poly.type
_entity_poly.pdbx_seq_one_letter_code
_entity_poly.pdbx_strand_id
1 'polypeptide(L)'
;VTEAGWNDHPRWANGVRPAQRIEYTVGAYEWARQHWPWCECVAMWAFRYPASTLSYHDYYAFVTVDFQPKVIYLEVQSYTHGN
;
A
#
# COMPACT_ATOMS: atom_id res chain seq x y z
N VAL A 1 -4.70 7.29 -11.13
CA VAL A 1 -3.38 7.45 -10.45
C VAL A 1 -2.58 6.18 -10.66
N THR A 2 -1.42 6.28 -11.31
CA THR A 2 -0.62 5.10 -11.71
C THR A 2 0.28 4.57 -10.60
N GLU A 3 0.70 5.41 -9.67
CA GLU A 3 1.49 5.01 -8.50
C GLU A 3 1.11 5.88 -7.29
N ALA A 4 0.82 5.24 -6.17
CA ALA A 4 0.59 5.85 -4.87
C ALA A 4 1.14 4.93 -3.76
N GLY A 5 1.34 5.45 -2.55
CA GLY A 5 1.67 4.59 -1.42
C GLY A 5 2.44 5.29 -0.32
N TRP A 6 2.59 4.57 0.78
CA TRP A 6 3.34 4.99 1.97
C TRP A 6 4.32 3.89 2.35
N ASN A 7 5.42 4.31 2.97
CA ASN A 7 6.45 3.41 3.46
C ASN A 7 6.44 3.41 4.98
N ASP A 8 6.52 2.23 5.59
CA ASP A 8 6.53 2.03 7.04
C ASP A 8 7.89 1.54 7.58
N HIS A 9 8.97 1.69 6.81
CA HIS A 9 10.31 1.33 7.26
C HIS A 9 10.81 2.37 8.29
N PRO A 10 11.29 1.94 9.48
CA PRO A 10 11.73 2.85 10.54
C PRO A 10 12.88 3.80 10.17
N ARG A 11 13.67 3.44 9.15
CA ARG A 11 14.79 4.26 8.62
C ARG A 11 14.42 5.11 7.41
N TRP A 12 13.16 5.09 6.96
CA TRP A 12 12.72 5.99 5.90
C TRP A 12 12.36 7.35 6.49
N ALA A 13 12.99 8.42 6.01
CA ALA A 13 12.83 9.76 6.58
C ALA A 13 11.37 10.26 6.57
N ASN A 14 10.60 9.85 5.55
CA ASN A 14 9.17 10.16 5.41
C ASN A 14 8.30 8.94 5.76
N GLY A 15 8.79 8.06 6.63
CA GLY A 15 8.11 6.85 7.06
C GLY A 15 6.91 7.12 7.95
N VAL A 16 5.85 6.35 7.76
CA VAL A 16 4.67 6.32 8.64
C VAL A 16 4.71 5.09 9.52
N ARG A 17 3.83 5.01 10.53
CA ARG A 17 3.68 3.77 11.32
C ARG A 17 2.99 2.69 10.46
N PRO A 18 3.24 1.38 10.70
CA PRO A 18 2.59 0.30 9.94
C PRO A 18 1.05 0.41 9.93
N ALA A 19 0.43 0.75 11.05
CA ALA A 19 -1.01 0.97 11.13
C ALA A 19 -1.48 2.18 10.29
N GLN A 20 -0.72 3.28 10.31
CA GLN A 20 -1.03 4.47 9.49
C GLN A 20 -0.90 4.18 8.00
N ARG A 21 0.05 3.32 7.60
CA ARG A 21 0.19 2.90 6.20
C ARG A 21 -1.11 2.25 5.70
N ILE A 22 -1.73 1.41 6.52
CA ILE A 22 -3.01 0.76 6.21
C ILE A 22 -4.13 1.82 6.13
N GLU A 23 -4.26 2.63 7.18
CA GLU A 23 -5.27 3.69 7.27
C GLU A 23 -5.22 4.65 6.07
N TYR A 24 -4.04 5.13 5.71
CA TYR A 24 -3.86 6.06 4.59
C TYR A 24 -4.09 5.40 3.24
N THR A 25 -3.73 4.12 3.09
CA THR A 25 -3.97 3.36 1.86
C THR A 25 -5.46 3.22 1.60
N VAL A 26 -6.23 2.76 2.60
CA VAL A 26 -7.70 2.66 2.52
C VAL A 26 -8.34 4.04 2.36
N GLY A 27 -7.88 5.02 3.14
CA GLY A 27 -8.35 6.40 3.06
C GLY A 27 -8.16 7.03 1.68
N ALA A 28 -7.07 6.73 0.98
CA ALA A 28 -6.85 7.22 -0.37
C ALA A 28 -7.79 6.59 -1.40
N TYR A 29 -8.14 5.31 -1.26
CA TYR A 29 -9.19 4.70 -2.09
C TYR A 29 -10.53 5.39 -1.85
N GLU A 30 -10.93 5.59 -0.59
CA GLU A 30 -12.16 6.28 -0.24
C GLU A 30 -12.19 7.72 -0.75
N TRP A 31 -11.08 8.44 -0.58
CA TRP A 31 -10.98 9.81 -1.04
C TRP A 31 -11.14 9.92 -2.55
N ALA A 32 -10.40 9.10 -3.31
CA ALA A 32 -10.50 9.09 -4.77
C ALA A 32 -11.91 8.72 -5.22
N ARG A 33 -12.52 7.68 -4.61
CA ARG A 33 -13.89 7.25 -4.90
C ARG A 33 -14.92 8.36 -4.68
N GLN A 34 -14.75 9.16 -3.63
CA GLN A 34 -15.72 10.20 -3.25
C GLN A 34 -15.50 11.54 -3.99
N HIS A 35 -14.25 11.89 -4.27
CA HIS A 35 -13.89 13.25 -4.71
C HIS A 35 -13.33 13.33 -6.14
N TRP A 36 -12.86 12.22 -6.70
CA TRP A 36 -12.19 12.20 -8.01
C TRP A 36 -12.99 11.37 -9.00
N PRO A 37 -14.13 11.88 -9.51
CA PRO A 37 -14.98 11.14 -10.45
C PRO A 37 -14.27 10.81 -11.78
N TRP A 38 -13.15 11.45 -12.07
CA TRP A 38 -12.30 11.18 -13.23
C TRP A 38 -11.27 10.06 -13.00
N CYS A 39 -11.07 9.62 -11.75
CA CYS A 39 -10.02 8.69 -11.38
C CYS A 39 -10.55 7.27 -11.32
N GLU A 40 -10.47 6.56 -12.45
CA GLU A 40 -10.91 5.16 -12.59
C GLU A 40 -10.16 4.19 -11.66
N CYS A 41 -8.91 4.50 -11.31
CA CYS A 41 -8.07 3.61 -10.52
C CYS A 41 -7.00 4.38 -9.73
N VAL A 42 -6.73 3.92 -8.51
CA VAL A 42 -5.52 4.27 -7.75
C VAL A 42 -4.68 3.01 -7.60
N ALA A 43 -3.55 2.93 -8.29
CA ALA A 43 -2.65 1.78 -8.18
C ALA A 43 -1.59 2.02 -7.10
N MET A 44 -1.55 1.13 -6.10
CA MET A 44 -0.58 1.22 -5.01
C MET A 44 0.76 0.57 -5.40
N TRP A 45 1.83 1.35 -5.30
CA TRP A 45 3.20 0.88 -5.45
C TRP A 45 3.72 0.35 -4.11
N ALA A 46 4.26 -0.87 -4.01
CA ALA A 46 4.37 -1.90 -5.04
C ALA A 46 3.62 -3.15 -4.60
N PHE A 47 3.15 -3.96 -5.56
CA PHE A 47 2.64 -5.27 -5.20
C PHE A 47 3.77 -6.16 -4.64
N ARG A 48 4.86 -6.34 -5.41
CA ARG A 48 6.03 -7.18 -5.12
C ARG A 48 7.26 -6.64 -5.84
N TYR A 49 8.46 -6.93 -5.32
CA TYR A 49 9.72 -6.84 -6.06
C TYR A 49 10.22 -8.21 -6.54
N PRO A 50 10.95 -8.31 -7.66
CA PRO A 50 11.48 -9.58 -8.16
C PRO A 50 12.44 -10.24 -7.16
N ALA A 51 13.20 -9.44 -6.41
CA ALA A 51 14.08 -9.85 -5.33
C ALA A 51 14.01 -8.84 -4.17
N SER A 52 14.46 -9.24 -2.98
CA SER A 52 14.58 -8.31 -1.85
C SER A 52 15.69 -7.31 -2.14
N THR A 53 15.41 -6.05 -1.90
CA THR A 53 16.38 -4.96 -2.00
C THR A 53 17.20 -4.78 -0.73
N LEU A 54 16.84 -5.49 0.35
CA LEU A 54 17.45 -5.39 1.68
C LEU A 54 17.51 -3.93 2.19
N SER A 55 16.52 -3.14 1.78
CA SER A 55 16.42 -1.70 2.03
C SER A 55 14.97 -1.29 2.28
N TYR A 56 14.76 -0.01 2.60
CA TYR A 56 13.42 0.55 2.84
C TYR A 56 12.48 0.34 1.64
N HIS A 57 12.97 0.15 0.42
CA HIS A 57 12.13 -0.12 -0.74
C HIS A 57 11.21 -1.34 -0.52
N ASP A 58 11.69 -2.39 0.17
CA ASP A 58 10.91 -3.61 0.43
C ASP A 58 9.64 -3.35 1.26
N TYR A 59 9.57 -2.23 1.97
CA TYR A 59 8.42 -1.84 2.79
C TYR A 59 7.30 -1.22 1.97
N TYR A 60 7.51 -0.84 0.71
CA TYR A 60 6.39 -0.54 -0.20
C TYR A 60 5.63 -1.79 -0.63
N ALA A 61 6.25 -2.97 -0.61
CA ALA A 61 5.63 -4.18 -1.12
C ALA A 61 4.43 -4.64 -0.27
N PHE A 62 3.37 -5.12 -0.91
CA PHE A 62 2.18 -5.70 -0.29
C PHE A 62 2.34 -7.18 0.02
N VAL A 63 3.16 -7.88 -0.76
CA VAL A 63 3.53 -9.28 -0.53
C VAL A 63 5.05 -9.43 -0.41
N THR A 64 5.52 -10.53 0.17
CA THR A 64 6.94 -10.90 0.15
C THR A 64 7.36 -11.36 -1.24
N VAL A 65 8.68 -11.55 -1.45
CA VAL A 65 9.21 -12.11 -2.71
C VAL A 65 8.64 -13.48 -3.04
N ASP A 66 8.24 -14.27 -2.04
CA ASP A 66 7.63 -15.59 -2.19
C ASP A 66 6.08 -15.53 -2.13
N PHE A 67 5.50 -14.37 -2.47
CA PHE A 67 4.06 -14.10 -2.48
C PHE A 67 3.34 -14.32 -1.14
N GLN A 68 4.05 -14.23 0.00
CA GLN A 68 3.38 -14.27 1.30
C GLN A 68 2.71 -12.91 1.56
N PRO A 69 1.41 -12.88 1.89
CA PRO A 69 0.71 -11.61 2.14
C PRO A 69 1.26 -10.95 3.40
N LYS A 70 1.52 -9.64 3.32
CA LYS A 70 1.74 -8.81 4.51
C LYS A 70 0.40 -8.35 5.05
N VAL A 71 0.37 -7.89 6.30
CA VAL A 71 -0.86 -7.39 6.95
C VAL A 71 -1.58 -6.35 6.08
N ILE A 72 -0.86 -5.38 5.48
CA ILE A 72 -1.49 -4.39 4.60
C ILE A 72 -2.23 -4.98 3.39
N TYR A 73 -1.73 -6.10 2.83
CA TYR A 73 -2.43 -6.78 1.74
C TYR A 73 -3.76 -7.37 2.23
N LEU A 74 -3.75 -8.02 3.40
CA LEU A 74 -4.94 -8.62 3.99
C LEU A 74 -5.99 -7.54 4.33
N GLU A 75 -5.56 -6.42 4.89
CA GLU A 75 -6.44 -5.30 5.22
C GLU A 75 -7.04 -4.64 3.97
N VAL A 76 -6.25 -4.42 2.93
CA VAL A 76 -6.76 -3.88 1.67
C VAL A 76 -7.69 -4.87 0.97
N GLN A 77 -7.38 -6.17 0.98
CA GLN A 77 -8.28 -7.20 0.46
C GLN A 77 -9.61 -7.20 1.21
N SER A 78 -9.57 -7.15 2.55
CA SER A 78 -10.75 -7.05 3.41
C SER A 78 -11.63 -5.85 3.05
N TYR A 79 -11.02 -4.67 2.89
CA TYR A 79 -11.71 -3.45 2.44
C TYR A 79 -12.43 -3.66 1.08
N THR A 80 -11.79 -4.33 0.11
CA THR A 80 -12.40 -4.54 -1.22
C THR A 80 -13.57 -5.52 -1.23
N HIS A 81 -13.72 -6.36 -0.19
CA HIS A 81 -14.78 -7.35 -0.11
C HIS A 81 -16.02 -6.85 0.65
N GLY A 82 -16.08 -5.56 1.01
CA GLY A 82 -17.28 -4.93 1.56
C GLY A 82 -17.59 -5.28 3.02
N ASN A 83 -16.55 -5.42 3.86
CA ASN A 83 -16.75 -5.30 5.30
C ASN A 83 -17.26 -3.91 5.68
#